data_AF-A0A2M7W4J4-F1
#
_entry.id   AF-A0A2M7W4J4-F1
#
_cell.length_a   1.000
_cell.length_b   1.000
_cell.length_c   1.000
_cell.angle_alpha   90.00
_cell.angle_beta   90.00
_cell.angle_gamma   90.00
#
_symmetry.space_group_name_H-M   'P 1'
#
loop_
_entity.id
_entity.type
_entity.pdbx_description
1 polymer ?
#
loop_
_entity_poly.entity_id
_entity_poly.type
_entity_poly.pdbx_seq_one_letter_code
_entity_poly.pdbx_strand_id
1 'polypeptide(L)'
;MTNLNILKIITENIKSHETILNKKINLSSIHYFFKKIETDKNRFNYAYLNYFLYNNISKEAVAKRKTTSRDFEDILATIFNGTITDEEKRGNYNDEKFYLENETITGFAVSNKREKADVKISNNYFVSVKTLMQNNKEINFGSLEKTTLFSGFNIEKFLNERKGVSSEKIGLGSKQRLYNLLYEIKKQNQYNKF
;
A
#
# COMPACT_ATOMS: atom_id res chain seq x y z
N MET A 1 -7.60 13.62 -21.61
CA MET A 1 -8.51 13.57 -20.45
C MET A 1 -8.07 12.39 -19.59
N THR A 2 -7.63 12.59 -18.35
CA THR A 2 -7.10 11.51 -17.49
C THR A 2 -8.21 10.57 -17.04
N ASN A 3 -7.92 9.29 -16.79
CA ASN A 3 -8.91 8.30 -16.33
C ASN A 3 -9.68 8.78 -15.07
N LEU A 4 -9.03 9.54 -14.19
CA LEU A 4 -9.65 10.13 -13.01
C LEU A 4 -10.70 11.21 -13.33
N ASN A 5 -10.56 11.96 -14.42
CA ASN A 5 -11.57 12.95 -14.82
C ASN A 5 -12.87 12.27 -15.28
N ILE A 6 -12.76 11.14 -15.98
CA ILE A 6 -13.91 10.32 -16.35
C ILE A 6 -14.58 9.77 -15.08
N LEU A 7 -13.79 9.25 -14.13
CA LEU A 7 -14.29 8.78 -12.84
C LEU A 7 -15.03 9.87 -12.05
N LYS A 8 -14.52 11.11 -12.05
CA LYS A 8 -15.19 12.26 -11.42
C LYS A 8 -16.57 12.50 -12.02
N ILE A 9 -16.69 12.55 -13.35
CA ILE A 9 -17.97 12.78 -14.05
C ILE A 9 -18.99 11.69 -13.69
N ILE A 10 -18.59 10.41 -13.68
CA ILE A 10 -19.49 9.31 -13.30
C ILE A 10 -19.92 9.44 -11.85
N THR A 11 -18.98 9.76 -10.96
CA THR A 11 -19.25 9.91 -9.53
C THR A 11 -20.20 11.07 -9.26
N GLU A 12 -20.02 12.20 -9.92
CA GLU A 12 -20.91 13.36 -9.86
C GLU A 12 -22.31 13.02 -10.37
N ASN A 13 -22.40 12.25 -11.46
CA ASN A 13 -23.69 11.79 -11.98
C ASN A 13 -24.39 10.83 -11.01
N ILE A 14 -23.67 9.92 -10.36
CA ILE A 14 -24.25 9.06 -9.30
C ILE A 14 -24.72 9.93 -8.12
N LYS A 15 -23.94 10.91 -7.69
CA LYS A 15 -24.30 11.83 -6.59
C LYS A 15 -25.55 12.65 -6.89
N SER A 16 -25.74 13.10 -8.13
CA SER A 16 -26.90 13.92 -8.50
C SER A 16 -28.20 13.13 -8.55
N HIS A 17 -28.14 11.80 -8.74
CA HIS A 17 -29.32 10.95 -8.83
C HIS A 17 -29.53 10.06 -7.61
N GLU A 18 -28.51 9.89 -6.76
CA GLU A 18 -28.52 8.95 -5.64
C GLU A 18 -27.88 9.53 -4.38
N THR A 19 -28.59 9.39 -3.25
CA THR A 19 -28.15 9.94 -1.96
C THR A 19 -27.00 9.17 -1.30
N ILE A 20 -26.61 8.02 -1.85
CA ILE A 20 -25.63 7.10 -1.25
C ILE A 20 -24.25 7.74 -1.05
N LEU A 21 -23.85 8.64 -1.95
CA LEU A 21 -22.58 9.38 -1.90
C LEU A 21 -22.72 10.79 -1.31
N ASN A 22 -23.94 11.22 -0.95
CA ASN A 22 -24.22 12.55 -0.40
C ASN A 22 -24.33 12.57 1.14
N LYS A 23 -24.40 11.39 1.77
CA LYS A 23 -24.44 11.24 3.23
C LYS A 23 -23.03 11.31 3.83
N LYS A 24 -22.95 11.53 5.15
CA LYS A 24 -21.71 11.37 5.91
C LYS A 24 -21.14 9.96 5.65
N ILE A 25 -20.00 9.91 4.96
CA ILE A 25 -19.41 8.65 4.52
C ILE A 25 -18.76 7.93 5.70
N ASN A 26 -19.15 6.68 5.91
CA ASN A 26 -18.57 5.77 6.89
C ASN A 26 -18.34 4.39 6.24
N LEU A 27 -17.74 3.45 6.98
CA LEU A 27 -17.44 2.11 6.47
C LEU A 27 -18.68 1.40 5.91
N SER A 28 -19.82 1.48 6.60
CA SER A 28 -21.06 0.87 6.16
C SER A 28 -21.56 1.48 4.85
N SER A 29 -21.42 2.80 4.66
CA SER A 29 -21.75 3.47 3.41
C SER A 29 -20.84 3.05 2.26
N ILE A 30 -19.53 2.93 2.51
CA ILE A 30 -18.55 2.45 1.52
C ILE A 30 -18.87 1.01 1.10
N HIS A 31 -19.09 0.12 2.08
CA HIS A 31 -19.46 -1.27 1.82
C HIS A 31 -20.78 -1.36 1.03
N TYR A 32 -21.80 -0.62 1.47
CA TYR A 32 -23.10 -0.60 0.79
C TYR A 32 -23.00 -0.07 -0.64
N PHE A 33 -22.18 0.94 -0.90
CA PHE A 33 -21.91 1.45 -2.24
C PHE A 33 -21.32 0.38 -3.16
N PHE A 34 -20.27 -0.32 -2.73
CA PHE A 34 -19.69 -1.40 -3.54
C PHE A 34 -20.64 -2.58 -3.74
N LYS A 35 -21.42 -2.92 -2.72
CA LYS A 35 -22.47 -3.94 -2.84
C LYS A 35 -23.54 -3.53 -3.86
N LYS A 36 -23.90 -2.25 -3.91
CA LYS A 36 -24.86 -1.72 -4.89
C LYS A 36 -24.31 -1.75 -6.31
N ILE A 37 -23.03 -1.42 -6.49
CA ILE A 37 -22.35 -1.54 -7.79
C ILE A 37 -22.40 -2.99 -8.30
N GLU A 38 -22.22 -3.96 -7.40
CA GLU A 38 -22.29 -5.38 -7.72
C GLU A 38 -23.72 -5.83 -8.11
N THR A 39 -24.73 -5.40 -7.34
CA THR A 39 -26.12 -5.83 -7.57
C THR A 39 -26.78 -5.11 -8.75
N ASP A 40 -26.52 -3.82 -8.92
CA ASP A 40 -27.24 -2.96 -9.88
C ASP A 40 -26.46 -2.81 -11.20
N LYS A 41 -25.76 -3.87 -11.61
CA LYS A 41 -24.85 -3.88 -12.79
C LYS A 41 -25.48 -3.47 -14.12
N ASN A 42 -26.81 -3.47 -14.23
CA ASN A 42 -27.54 -3.09 -15.44
C ASN A 42 -27.85 -1.58 -15.54
N ARG A 43 -27.66 -0.81 -14.45
CA ARG A 43 -27.81 0.64 -14.51
C ARG A 43 -26.57 1.24 -15.15
N PHE A 44 -26.74 2.13 -16.13
CA PHE A 44 -25.64 2.65 -16.95
C PHE A 44 -24.44 3.14 -16.13
N ASN A 45 -24.66 3.96 -15.10
CA ASN A 45 -23.58 4.49 -14.26
C ASN A 45 -22.81 3.41 -13.50
N TYR A 46 -23.51 2.38 -12.99
CA TYR A 46 -22.88 1.27 -12.26
C TYR A 46 -22.20 0.28 -13.19
N ALA A 47 -22.78 0.03 -14.37
CA ALA A 47 -22.13 -0.73 -15.43
C ALA A 47 -20.80 -0.06 -15.85
N TYR A 48 -20.84 1.25 -16.05
CA TYR A 48 -19.66 2.01 -16.46
C TYR A 48 -18.61 2.06 -15.34
N LEU A 49 -19.02 2.26 -14.08
CA LEU A 49 -18.09 2.22 -12.95
C LEU A 49 -17.44 0.83 -12.80
N ASN A 50 -18.22 -0.26 -12.94
CA ASN A 50 -17.67 -1.61 -12.98
C ASN A 50 -16.66 -1.81 -14.11
N TYR A 51 -16.98 -1.32 -15.32
CA TYR A 51 -16.08 -1.38 -16.46
C TYR A 51 -14.79 -0.59 -16.22
N PHE A 52 -14.90 0.60 -15.60
CA PHE A 52 -13.76 1.40 -15.21
C PHE A 52 -12.87 0.66 -14.20
N LEU A 53 -13.45 0.13 -13.12
CA LEU A 53 -12.73 -0.64 -12.11
C LEU A 53 -12.06 -1.86 -12.75
N TYR A 54 -12.78 -2.63 -13.57
CA TYR A 54 -12.19 -3.76 -14.27
C TYR A 54 -10.94 -3.36 -15.08
N ASN A 55 -11.04 -2.33 -15.93
CA ASN A 55 -9.93 -1.96 -16.81
C ASN A 55 -8.75 -1.33 -16.08
N ASN A 56 -8.96 -0.69 -14.92
CA ASN A 56 -7.91 0.03 -14.21
C ASN A 56 -7.39 -0.71 -12.98
N ILE A 57 -8.06 -1.77 -12.52
CA ILE A 57 -7.70 -2.51 -11.31
C ILE A 57 -7.54 -4.01 -11.61
N SER A 58 -8.60 -4.66 -12.06
CA SER A 58 -8.72 -6.12 -12.00
C SER A 58 -8.29 -6.83 -13.29
N LYS A 59 -8.23 -6.13 -14.42
CA LYS A 59 -7.82 -6.70 -15.71
C LYS A 59 -6.43 -7.27 -15.57
N GLU A 60 -6.24 -8.52 -16.00
CA GLU A 60 -5.02 -9.31 -15.74
C GLU A 60 -3.73 -8.57 -16.10
N ALA A 61 -3.72 -7.86 -17.24
CA ALA A 61 -2.57 -7.07 -17.69
C ALA A 61 -2.24 -5.88 -16.78
N VAL A 62 -3.22 -5.39 -16.02
CA VAL A 62 -3.10 -4.29 -15.06
C VAL A 62 -2.79 -4.85 -13.67
N ALA A 63 -3.57 -5.81 -13.18
CA ALA A 63 -3.38 -6.45 -11.87
C ALA A 63 -2.00 -7.12 -11.69
N LYS A 64 -1.38 -7.60 -12.78
CA LYS A 64 -0.01 -8.16 -12.77
C LYS A 64 1.08 -7.10 -12.82
N ARG A 65 0.77 -5.90 -13.32
CA ARG A 65 1.66 -4.75 -13.18
C ARG A 65 1.48 -4.23 -11.75
N LYS A 66 2.45 -3.50 -11.21
CA LYS A 66 2.16 -2.67 -10.02
C LYS A 66 1.16 -1.60 -10.49
N THR A 67 -0.13 -1.92 -10.61
CA THR A 67 -1.17 -0.92 -10.32
C THR A 67 -0.79 -0.46 -8.93
N THR A 68 -0.23 0.73 -8.87
CA THR A 68 0.38 1.19 -7.63
C THR A 68 -0.76 1.30 -6.63
N SER A 69 -0.54 0.95 -5.36
CA SER A 69 -1.56 1.17 -4.31
C SER A 69 -2.13 2.58 -4.43
N ARG A 70 -1.31 3.52 -4.90
CA ARG A 70 -1.66 4.88 -5.28
C ARG A 70 -2.81 5.03 -6.28
N ASP A 71 -2.87 4.24 -7.35
CA ASP A 71 -3.98 4.30 -8.31
C ASP A 71 -5.31 3.96 -7.63
N PHE A 72 -5.28 2.99 -6.71
CA PHE A 72 -6.43 2.61 -5.89
C PHE A 72 -6.81 3.68 -4.88
N GLU A 73 -5.81 4.29 -4.24
CA GLU A 73 -5.99 5.39 -3.30
C GLU A 73 -6.68 6.58 -4.02
N ASP A 74 -6.20 6.96 -5.21
CA ASP A 74 -6.76 8.03 -6.03
C ASP A 74 -8.20 7.72 -6.48
N ILE A 75 -8.50 6.46 -6.81
CA ILE A 75 -9.87 6.01 -7.15
C ILE A 75 -10.80 6.16 -5.94
N LEU A 76 -10.40 5.68 -4.76
CA LEU A 76 -11.21 5.78 -3.54
C LEU A 76 -11.41 7.23 -3.12
N ALA A 77 -10.36 8.04 -3.17
CA ALA A 77 -10.42 9.47 -2.92
C ALA A 77 -11.39 10.16 -3.89
N THR A 78 -11.35 9.81 -5.18
CA THR A 78 -12.27 10.39 -6.18
C THR A 78 -13.73 10.02 -5.93
N ILE A 79 -14.02 8.74 -5.68
CA ILE A 79 -15.40 8.26 -5.47
C ILE A 79 -16.01 8.89 -4.21
N PHE A 80 -15.26 8.89 -3.12
CA PHE A 80 -15.75 9.28 -1.80
C PHE A 80 -15.39 10.71 -1.40
N ASN A 81 -14.88 11.52 -2.34
CA ASN A 81 -14.41 12.88 -2.08
C ASN A 81 -13.41 12.96 -0.91
N GLY A 82 -12.47 12.01 -0.91
CA GLY A 82 -11.37 11.93 0.06
C GLY A 82 -10.12 12.66 -0.43
N THR A 83 -9.13 12.70 0.46
CA THR A 83 -7.80 13.30 0.22
C THR A 83 -6.73 12.26 0.48
N ILE A 84 -5.69 12.26 -0.35
CA ILE A 84 -4.54 11.39 -0.14
C ILE A 84 -3.69 11.97 0.98
N THR A 85 -3.44 11.18 2.02
CA THR A 85 -2.76 11.63 3.24
C THR A 85 -1.28 11.95 3.02
N ASP A 86 -0.65 11.33 2.01
CA ASP A 86 0.74 11.63 1.63
C ASP A 86 0.94 13.07 1.15
N GLU A 87 -0.14 13.79 0.79
CA GLU A 87 -0.12 15.19 0.38
C GLU A 87 -0.34 16.17 1.54
N GLU A 88 -0.78 15.71 2.72
CA GLU A 88 -0.93 16.55 3.90
C GLU A 88 0.45 16.78 4.58
N LYS A 89 0.79 18.05 4.87
CA LYS A 89 2.04 18.39 5.58
C LYS A 89 2.08 17.68 6.94
N ARG A 90 3.12 16.88 7.15
CA ARG A 90 3.31 16.06 8.35
C ARG A 90 3.46 16.94 9.60
N GLY A 91 2.69 16.63 10.64
CA GLY A 91 2.99 17.08 12.00
C GLY A 91 4.14 16.25 12.55
N ASN A 92 5.21 16.91 12.99
CA ASN A 92 6.24 16.24 13.78
C ASN A 92 5.64 15.90 15.15
N TYR A 93 5.21 14.66 15.33
CA TYR A 93 4.95 14.14 16.67
C TYR A 93 6.30 13.96 17.36
N ASN A 94 6.56 14.80 18.37
CA ASN A 94 7.67 14.64 19.32
C ASN A 94 7.32 13.47 20.24
N ASP A 95 7.65 12.25 19.81
CA ASP A 95 7.64 11.10 20.71
C ASP A 95 8.95 11.07 21.51
N GLU A 96 9.07 11.96 22.49
CA GLU A 96 10.22 12.05 23.41
C GLU A 96 10.40 10.81 24.33
N LYS A 97 9.68 9.71 24.08
CA LYS A 97 9.61 8.54 24.98
C LYS A 97 9.82 7.18 24.30
N PHE A 98 10.43 7.12 23.12
CA PHE A 98 10.79 5.84 22.49
C PHE A 98 12.29 5.81 22.19
N TYR A 99 13.06 5.10 23.03
CA TYR A 99 14.47 4.83 22.79
C TYR A 99 14.68 3.32 22.80
N LEU A 100 15.08 2.77 21.65
CA LEU A 100 15.71 1.47 21.53
C LEU A 100 17.22 1.71 21.42
N GLU A 101 18.04 0.81 21.94
CA GLU A 101 19.52 0.92 22.04
C GLU A 101 20.25 1.24 20.72
N ASN A 102 19.55 1.21 19.58
CA ASN A 102 20.05 1.57 18.27
C ASN A 102 19.22 2.72 17.68
N GLU A 103 19.86 3.87 17.44
CA GLU A 103 19.23 5.07 16.87
C GLU A 103 18.57 4.82 15.50
N THR A 104 19.16 3.93 14.69
CA THR A 104 18.60 3.53 13.39
C THR A 104 17.28 2.79 13.62
N ILE A 105 17.27 1.78 14.49
CA ILE A 105 16.06 1.00 14.82
C ILE A 105 15.00 1.91 15.45
N THR A 106 15.40 2.82 16.33
CA THR A 106 14.52 3.78 16.97
C THR A 106 13.88 4.72 15.96
N GLY A 107 14.66 5.32 15.07
CA GLY A 107 14.15 6.20 14.01
C GLY A 107 13.14 5.50 13.12
N PHE A 108 13.40 4.23 12.77
CA PHE A 108 12.45 3.42 12.00
C PHE A 108 11.21 3.02 12.79
N ALA A 109 11.35 2.57 14.03
CA ALA A 109 10.22 2.20 14.88
C ALA A 109 9.29 3.40 15.14
N VAL A 110 9.85 4.60 15.37
CA VAL A 110 9.09 5.85 15.47
C VAL A 110 8.44 6.21 14.13
N SER A 111 9.17 6.06 13.01
CA SER A 111 8.61 6.28 11.67
C SER A 111 7.47 5.31 11.32
N ASN A 112 7.53 4.07 11.79
CA ASN A 112 6.54 3.02 11.50
C ASN A 112 5.39 2.96 12.51
N LYS A 113 5.59 3.46 13.74
CA LYS A 113 4.53 3.67 14.73
C LYS A 113 3.55 4.75 14.32
N ARG A 114 3.96 5.67 13.43
CA ARG A 114 3.04 6.59 12.76
C ARG A 114 2.17 5.76 11.83
N GLU A 115 0.99 5.39 12.32
CA GLU A 115 0.00 4.64 11.55
C GLU A 115 -0.36 5.46 10.30
N LYS A 116 0.17 5.03 9.16
CA LYS A 116 -0.03 5.66 7.87
C LYS A 116 -1.35 5.19 7.32
N ALA A 117 -2.38 6.02 7.44
CA ALA A 117 -3.54 5.90 6.58
C ALA A 117 -3.15 6.35 5.16
N ASP A 118 -3.76 5.78 4.13
CA ASP A 118 -3.46 6.10 2.73
C ASP A 118 -4.48 7.11 2.17
N VAL A 119 -5.74 7.01 2.60
CA VAL A 119 -6.82 7.93 2.19
C VAL A 119 -7.59 8.44 3.42
N LYS A 120 -7.84 9.73 3.46
CA LYS A 120 -8.74 10.38 4.42
C LYS A 120 -10.07 10.69 3.74
N ILE A 121 -11.16 10.14 4.25
CA ILE A 121 -12.51 10.31 3.73
C ILE A 121 -13.32 11.09 4.77
N SER A 122 -13.93 12.21 4.35
CA SER A 122 -14.60 13.12 5.29
C SER A 122 -13.66 13.60 6.42
N ASN A 123 -14.21 14.13 7.50
CA ASN A 123 -13.39 14.78 8.54
C ASN A 123 -12.60 13.78 9.41
N ASN A 124 -13.09 12.55 9.61
CA ASN A 124 -12.56 11.66 10.65
C ASN A 124 -12.38 10.19 10.21
N TYR A 125 -12.47 9.85 8.92
CA TYR A 125 -12.33 8.46 8.48
C TYR A 125 -11.03 8.24 7.73
N PHE A 126 -10.19 7.37 8.25
CA PHE A 126 -8.87 7.06 7.70
C PHE A 126 -8.85 5.61 7.19
N VAL A 127 -8.43 5.42 5.95
CA VAL A 127 -8.40 4.13 5.26
C VAL A 127 -6.98 3.81 4.85
N SER A 128 -6.49 2.64 5.23
CA SER A 128 -5.30 2.06 4.60
C SER A 128 -5.73 1.07 3.51
N VAL A 129 -5.11 1.18 2.35
CA VAL A 129 -5.44 0.43 1.14
C VAL A 129 -4.31 -0.53 0.82
N LYS A 130 -4.62 -1.82 0.86
CA LYS A 130 -3.66 -2.88 0.49
C LYS A 130 -4.18 -3.62 -0.73
N THR A 131 -3.41 -3.59 -1.81
CA THR A 131 -3.69 -4.42 -2.99
C THR A 131 -3.10 -5.81 -2.77
N LEU A 132 -3.92 -6.84 -2.94
CA LEU A 132 -3.47 -8.23 -2.84
C LEU A 132 -2.97 -8.70 -4.21
N MET A 133 -1.69 -9.07 -4.29
CA MET A 133 -1.19 -9.83 -5.44
C MET A 133 -1.63 -11.29 -5.28
N GLN A 134 -2.38 -11.83 -6.26
CA GLN A 134 -2.90 -13.21 -6.22
C GLN A 134 -1.82 -14.28 -5.93
N ASN A 135 -0.58 -14.03 -6.34
CA ASN A 135 0.57 -14.91 -6.07
C ASN A 135 1.78 -14.06 -5.69
N ASN A 136 1.78 -13.51 -4.47
CA ASN A 136 2.96 -12.81 -3.96
C ASN A 136 4.07 -13.81 -3.60
N LYS A 137 5.12 -13.87 -4.42
CA LYS A 137 6.33 -14.66 -4.14
C LYS A 137 7.43 -13.83 -3.46
N GLU A 138 7.20 -12.53 -3.26
CA GLU A 138 8.12 -11.63 -2.57
C GLU A 138 7.94 -11.79 -1.05
N ILE A 139 9.06 -11.75 -0.33
CA ILE A 139 9.03 -11.73 1.12
C ILE A 139 8.84 -10.28 1.55
N ASN A 140 7.78 -10.03 2.30
CA ASN A 140 7.53 -8.73 2.92
C ASN A 140 7.97 -8.79 4.38
N PHE A 141 8.99 -8.01 4.75
CA PHE A 141 9.47 -7.90 6.13
C PHE A 141 8.64 -6.95 7.00
N GLY A 142 7.56 -6.38 6.44
CA GLY A 142 6.60 -5.56 7.18
C GLY A 142 7.24 -4.28 7.72
N SER A 143 6.94 -3.96 8.98
CA SER A 143 7.47 -2.79 9.70
C SER A 143 8.92 -2.93 10.14
N LEU A 144 9.56 -4.10 9.92
CA LEU A 144 10.99 -4.26 10.08
C LEU A 144 11.63 -4.06 8.71
N GLU A 145 12.10 -2.84 8.47
CA GLU A 145 12.84 -2.53 7.25
C GLU A 145 14.11 -3.41 7.21
N LYS A 146 14.43 -3.97 6.04
CA LYS A 146 15.49 -4.96 5.86
C LYS A 146 16.89 -4.49 6.32
N THR A 147 17.25 -3.22 6.09
CA THR A 147 18.51 -2.65 6.59
C THR A 147 18.54 -2.58 8.10
N THR A 148 17.39 -2.42 8.73
CA THR A 148 17.24 -2.49 10.18
C THR A 148 17.43 -3.92 10.69
N LEU A 149 16.74 -4.89 10.09
CA LEU A 149 16.81 -6.31 10.50
C LEU A 149 18.23 -6.88 10.36
N PHE A 150 18.98 -6.44 9.36
CA PHE A 150 20.33 -6.92 9.06
C PHE A 150 21.44 -5.92 9.41
N SER A 151 21.14 -4.93 10.25
CA SER A 151 22.14 -3.98 10.74
C SER A 151 23.20 -4.70 11.58
N GLY A 152 24.48 -4.42 11.35
CA GLY A 152 25.60 -4.99 12.13
C GLY A 152 26.12 -6.35 11.64
N PHE A 153 25.59 -6.86 10.53
CA PHE A 153 26.06 -8.09 9.88
C PHE A 153 27.05 -7.86 8.72
N ASN A 154 27.38 -6.60 8.38
CA ASN A 154 28.25 -6.26 7.24
C ASN A 154 27.77 -6.84 5.89
N ILE A 155 26.45 -6.95 5.71
CA ILE A 155 25.80 -7.49 4.51
C ILE A 155 25.03 -6.44 3.71
N GLU A 156 25.28 -5.15 3.97
CA GLU A 156 24.54 -4.01 3.40
C GLU A 156 24.53 -4.07 1.86
N LYS A 157 25.65 -4.52 1.28
CA LYS A 157 25.83 -4.74 -0.17
C LYS A 157 24.88 -5.78 -0.79
N PHE A 158 24.24 -6.62 0.02
CA PHE A 158 23.29 -7.66 -0.41
C PHE A 158 21.82 -7.32 -0.13
N LEU A 159 21.53 -6.18 0.53
CA LEU A 159 20.16 -5.79 0.89
C LEU A 159 19.35 -5.20 -0.28
N ASN A 160 19.98 -5.03 -1.44
CA ASN A 160 19.30 -4.63 -2.67
C ASN A 160 18.38 -5.76 -3.17
N GLU A 161 17.12 -5.42 -3.46
CA GLU A 161 16.04 -6.40 -3.73
C GLU A 161 16.31 -7.32 -4.93
N ARG A 162 17.15 -6.89 -5.89
CA ARG A 162 17.23 -7.53 -7.20
C ARG A 162 18.61 -8.01 -7.62
N LYS A 163 19.70 -7.46 -7.10
CA LYS A 163 21.08 -7.86 -7.43
C LYS A 163 21.98 -7.69 -6.20
N GLY A 164 22.58 -8.79 -5.73
CA GLY A 164 23.74 -8.71 -4.85
C GLY A 164 24.98 -8.25 -5.63
N VAL A 165 26.13 -8.17 -4.96
CA VAL A 165 27.42 -7.89 -5.60
C VAL A 165 27.58 -8.81 -6.82
N SER A 166 27.91 -8.23 -7.97
CA SER A 166 28.30 -8.96 -9.20
C SER A 166 27.34 -10.05 -9.68
N SER A 167 26.08 -9.71 -9.97
CA SER A 167 25.10 -10.63 -10.60
C SER A 167 24.81 -11.93 -9.81
N GLU A 168 25.31 -12.05 -8.59
CA GLU A 168 25.04 -13.17 -7.72
C GLU A 168 23.58 -13.11 -7.23
N LYS A 169 22.93 -14.27 -7.21
CA LYS A 169 21.53 -14.45 -6.75
C LYS A 169 21.46 -14.44 -5.21
N ILE A 170 22.13 -13.49 -4.56
CA ILE A 170 22.20 -13.31 -3.10
C ILE A 170 21.49 -11.98 -2.79
N GLY A 171 20.40 -12.01 -2.04
CA GLY A 171 19.57 -10.83 -1.74
C GLY A 171 18.21 -11.15 -1.12
N LEU A 172 17.28 -10.20 -1.05
CA LEU A 172 16.03 -10.38 -0.28
C LEU A 172 14.76 -10.57 -1.11
N GLY A 173 14.84 -10.41 -2.43
CA GLY A 173 13.67 -10.40 -3.31
C GLY A 173 12.90 -11.73 -3.43
N SER A 174 13.37 -12.83 -2.86
CA SER A 174 12.65 -14.12 -2.86
C SER A 174 13.12 -15.06 -1.76
N LYS A 175 12.33 -16.11 -1.46
CA LYS A 175 12.67 -17.16 -0.49
C LYS A 175 14.07 -17.75 -0.69
N GLN A 176 14.41 -18.10 -1.93
CA GLN A 176 15.72 -18.69 -2.22
C GLN A 176 16.85 -17.70 -1.94
N ARG A 177 16.66 -16.43 -2.27
CA ARG A 177 17.70 -15.41 -2.07
C ARG A 177 17.88 -15.09 -0.59
N LEU A 178 16.79 -15.00 0.19
CA LEU A 178 16.86 -14.83 1.64
C LEU A 178 17.58 -16.01 2.28
N TYR A 179 17.26 -17.24 1.86
CA TYR A 179 17.95 -18.43 2.34
C TYR A 179 19.46 -18.35 2.09
N ASN A 180 19.86 -17.95 0.88
CA ASN A 180 21.28 -17.76 0.54
C ASN A 180 21.94 -16.68 1.42
N LEU A 181 21.24 -15.58 1.70
CA LEU A 181 21.74 -14.51 2.58
C LEU A 181 21.95 -15.01 4.01
N LEU A 182 20.96 -15.69 4.60
CA LEU A 182 21.06 -16.27 5.94
C LEU A 182 22.18 -17.32 6.03
N TYR A 183 22.40 -18.07 4.95
CA TYR A 183 23.51 -19.02 4.86
C TYR A 183 24.88 -18.32 4.85
N GLU A 184 25.02 -17.18 4.16
CA GLU A 184 26.25 -16.38 4.20
C GLU A 184 26.50 -15.77 5.58
N ILE A 185 25.45 -15.25 6.25
CA ILE A 185 25.53 -14.80 7.65
C ILE A 185 26.03 -15.93 8.57
N LYS A 186 25.54 -17.16 8.32
CA LYS A 186 25.98 -18.35 9.05
C LYS A 186 27.44 -18.71 8.77
N LYS A 187 27.90 -18.67 7.52
CA LYS A 187 29.31 -18.89 7.18
C LYS A 187 30.24 -17.88 7.86
N GLN A 188 29.78 -16.65 8.05
CA GLN A 188 30.53 -15.60 8.73
C GLN A 188 30.48 -15.72 10.27
N ASN A 189 29.91 -16.80 10.81
CA ASN A 189 29.71 -17.04 12.25
C ASN A 189 28.89 -15.94 12.95
N GLN A 190 28.03 -15.25 12.21
CA GLN A 190 27.19 -14.19 12.76
C GLN A 190 25.76 -14.66 13.04
N TYR A 191 25.38 -15.89 12.65
CA TYR A 191 24.00 -16.38 12.78
C TYR A 191 23.45 -16.33 14.21
N ASN A 192 24.29 -16.56 15.24
CA ASN A 192 23.84 -16.49 16.63
C ASN A 192 23.53 -15.06 17.11
N LYS A 193 23.90 -14.04 16.32
CA LYS A 193 23.54 -12.63 16.55
C LYS A 193 22.21 -12.25 15.89
N PHE A 194 21.67 -13.10 15.02
CA PHE A 194 20.42 -12.91 14.28
C PHE A 194 19.26 -13.62 15.01
#